data_AF-A0A3S3Q7Q1-F1
#
_entry.id   AF-A0A3S3Q7Q1-F1
#
_cell.length_a   1.000
_cell.length_b   1.000
_cell.length_c   1.000
_cell.angle_alpha   90.00
_cell.angle_beta   90.00
_cell.angle_gamma   90.00
#
_symmetry.space_group_name_H-M   'P 1'
#
loop_
_entity.id
_entity.type
_entity.pdbx_description
1 polymer ?
#
loop_
_entity_poly.entity_id
_entity_poly.type
_entity_poly.pdbx_seq_one_letter_code
_entity_poly.pdbx_strand_id
1 'polypeptide(L)'
;MKENFTTIIQAFKKAGVDIPTVQFSITEYSLNTDLSFRFGNLNEFLLFLNLTSPKDDERIDEIQSMFVETGVDAHNFFYVNFYRPKVAEL
;
A
#
# COMPACT_ATOMS: atom_id res chain seq x y z
N MET A 1 8.56 -9.85 -10.93
CA MET A 1 8.32 -8.85 -9.86
C MET A 1 7.81 -7.51 -10.40
N LYS A 2 8.51 -6.83 -11.32
CA LYS A 2 8.03 -5.53 -11.89
C LYS A 2 6.68 -5.61 -12.63
N GLU A 3 6.32 -6.78 -13.15
CA GLU A 3 5.05 -6.99 -13.88
C GLU A 3 3.81 -6.84 -12.97
N ASN A 4 3.92 -7.18 -11.67
CA ASN A 4 2.82 -7.03 -10.73
C ASN A 4 2.49 -5.55 -10.48
N PHE A 5 3.51 -4.68 -10.48
CA PHE A 5 3.31 -3.24 -10.26
C PHE A 5 2.58 -2.58 -11.42
N THR A 6 2.77 -3.06 -12.65
CA THR A 6 2.00 -2.57 -13.81
C THR A 6 0.50 -2.74 -13.61
N THR A 7 0.08 -3.88 -13.06
CA THR A 7 -1.35 -4.15 -12.77
C THR A 7 -1.90 -3.18 -11.73
N ILE A 8 -1.13 -2.92 -10.66
CA ILE A 8 -1.52 -1.96 -9.61
C ILE A 8 -1.63 -0.55 -10.19
N ILE A 9 -0.63 -0.11 -10.97
CA ILE A 9 -0.62 1.22 -11.61
C ILE A 9 -1.81 1.37 -12.59
N GLN A 10 -2.14 0.33 -13.35
CA GLN A 10 -3.30 0.35 -14.24
C GLN A 10 -4.62 0.44 -13.48
N ALA A 11 -4.76 -0.28 -12.37
CA ALA A 11 -5.94 -0.18 -11.51
C ALA A 11 -6.10 1.23 -10.92
N PHE A 12 -5.00 1.86 -10.51
CA PHE A 12 -5.01 3.24 -10.01
C PHE A 12 -5.44 4.23 -11.09
N LYS A 13 -4.89 4.10 -12.31
CA LYS A 13 -5.29 4.92 -13.47
C LYS A 13 -6.78 4.75 -13.79
N LYS A 14 -7.29 3.51 -13.78
CA LYS A 14 -8.71 3.21 -14.02
C LYS A 14 -9.61 3.80 -12.91
N ALA A 15 -9.13 3.82 -11.68
CA ALA A 15 -9.85 4.36 -10.53
C ALA A 15 -9.73 5.88 -10.38
N GLY A 16 -8.90 6.55 -11.20
CA GLY A 16 -8.62 7.98 -11.08
C GLY A 16 -7.93 8.36 -9.77
N VAL A 17 -7.00 7.50 -9.32
CA VAL A 17 -6.29 7.66 -8.04
C VAL A 17 -4.82 7.94 -8.29
N ASP A 18 -4.31 8.98 -7.65
CA ASP A 18 -2.88 9.30 -7.63
C ASP A 18 -2.16 8.54 -6.51
N ILE A 19 -1.09 7.82 -6.87
CA ILE A 19 -0.23 7.08 -5.94
C ILE A 19 0.26 7.95 -4.74
N PRO A 20 0.70 9.21 -4.91
CA PRO A 20 1.19 9.99 -3.78
C PRO A 20 0.10 10.43 -2.78
N THR A 21 -1.18 10.44 -3.18
CA THR A 21 -2.28 10.92 -2.33
C THR A 21 -3.24 9.81 -1.89
N VAL A 22 -3.02 8.59 -2.38
CA VAL A 22 -3.83 7.43 -2.01
C VAL A 22 -3.66 7.11 -0.53
N GLN A 23 -4.78 6.84 0.14
CA GLN A 23 -4.75 6.28 1.47
C GLN A 23 -4.83 4.76 1.37
N PHE A 24 -4.29 4.06 2.35
CA PHE A 24 -4.34 2.60 2.37
C PHE A 24 -4.50 2.05 3.77
N SER A 25 -4.84 0.76 3.84
CA SER A 25 -4.90 -0.03 5.07
C SER A 25 -4.26 -1.39 4.80
N ILE A 26 -3.73 -2.00 5.85
CA ILE A 26 -3.05 -3.29 5.81
C ILE A 26 -3.92 -4.33 6.52
N THR A 27 -4.14 -5.47 5.88
CA THR A 27 -4.97 -6.57 6.41
C THR A 27 -4.40 -7.93 6.01
N GLU A 28 -4.74 -8.98 6.74
CA GLU A 28 -4.37 -10.37 6.37
C GLU A 28 -5.20 -10.91 5.17
N TYR A 29 -6.30 -10.24 4.85
CA TYR A 29 -7.27 -10.66 3.83
C TYR A 29 -7.62 -9.54 2.86
N SER A 30 -8.06 -9.89 1.65
CA SER A 30 -8.56 -8.92 0.66
C SER A 30 -9.89 -8.34 1.10
N LEU A 31 -10.09 -7.02 0.90
CA LEU A 31 -11.42 -6.40 1.00
C LEU A 31 -12.29 -6.60 -0.26
N ASN A 32 -11.85 -7.46 -1.19
CA ASN A 32 -12.55 -7.77 -2.45
C ASN A 32 -12.86 -6.53 -3.29
N THR A 33 -11.94 -5.56 -3.30
CA THR A 33 -12.02 -4.38 -4.16
C THR A 33 -11.00 -4.46 -5.29
N ASP A 34 -11.24 -3.74 -6.38
CA ASP A 34 -10.28 -3.57 -7.48
C ASP A 34 -8.96 -2.89 -7.04
N LEU A 35 -8.92 -2.37 -5.81
CA LEU A 35 -7.80 -1.68 -5.20
C LEU A 35 -7.20 -2.45 -4.00
N SER A 36 -7.50 -3.73 -3.88
CA SER A 36 -6.93 -4.63 -2.88
C SER A 36 -5.84 -5.50 -3.52
N PHE A 37 -4.58 -5.31 -3.11
CA PHE A 37 -3.44 -6.03 -3.69
C PHE A 37 -2.66 -6.78 -2.64
N ARG A 38 -2.27 -8.01 -2.98
CA ARG A 38 -1.42 -8.86 -2.14
C ARG A 38 0.05 -8.51 -2.36
N PHE A 39 0.77 -8.31 -1.27
CA PHE A 39 2.23 -8.21 -1.22
C PHE A 39 2.77 -9.40 -0.44
N GLY A 40 3.94 -9.90 -0.85
CA GLY A 40 4.59 -11.04 -0.23
C GLY A 40 5.28 -10.74 1.09
N ASN A 41 5.67 -9.48 1.30
CA ASN A 41 6.23 -8.94 2.55
C ASN A 41 6.42 -7.41 2.44
N LEU A 42 6.88 -6.78 3.53
CA LEU A 42 7.13 -5.35 3.62
C LEU A 42 8.12 -4.86 2.56
N ASN A 43 9.19 -5.60 2.27
CA ASN A 43 10.19 -5.17 1.29
C ASN A 43 9.59 -5.04 -0.12
N GLU A 44 8.70 -5.95 -0.52
CA GLU A 44 7.99 -5.85 -1.80
C GLU A 44 7.11 -4.59 -1.85
N PHE A 45 6.45 -4.26 -0.73
CA PHE A 45 5.60 -3.08 -0.64
C PHE A 45 6.40 -1.77 -0.65
N LEU A 46 7.50 -1.68 0.10
CA LEU A 46 8.39 -0.51 0.07
C LEU A 46 9.01 -0.30 -1.32
N LEU A 47 9.37 -1.39 -2.01
CA LEU A 47 9.85 -1.33 -3.39
C LEU A 47 8.77 -0.79 -4.35
N PHE A 48 7.50 -1.19 -4.17
CA PHE A 48 6.38 -0.65 -4.95
C PHE A 48 6.19 0.85 -4.73
N LEU A 49 6.30 1.31 -3.48
CA LEU A 49 6.21 2.73 -3.12
C LEU A 49 7.48 3.53 -3.49
N ASN A 50 8.53 2.86 -3.99
CA ASN A 50 9.84 3.45 -4.28
C ASN A 50 10.48 4.12 -3.04
N LEU A 51 10.22 3.57 -1.84
CA LEU A 51 10.81 4.00 -0.56
C LEU A 51 12.08 3.19 -0.30
N THR A 52 13.17 3.57 -0.94
CA THR A 52 14.44 2.83 -0.91
C THR A 52 15.64 3.70 -0.51
N SER A 53 15.40 4.97 -0.17
CA SER A 53 16.43 5.95 0.14
C SER A 53 16.37 6.37 1.62
N PRO A 54 17.49 6.78 2.25
CA PRO A 54 17.49 7.23 3.66
C PRO A 54 16.58 8.43 3.96
N LYS A 55 16.20 9.20 2.93
CA LYS A 55 15.22 10.29 3.07
C LYS A 55 13.78 9.80 3.30
N ASP A 56 13.54 8.50 3.08
CA ASP A 56 12.23 7.87 3.18
C ASP A 56 12.01 7.25 4.57
N ASP A 57 12.99 7.32 5.48
CA ASP A 57 12.98 6.68 6.81
C ASP A 57 11.70 6.99 7.59
N GLU A 58 11.28 8.26 7.67
CA GLU A 58 10.04 8.65 8.36
C GLU A 58 8.81 7.94 7.78
N ARG A 59 8.70 7.86 6.45
CA ARG A 59 7.59 7.19 5.79
C ARG A 59 7.62 5.68 5.99
N ILE A 60 8.82 5.10 6.05
CA ILE A 60 9.03 3.69 6.35
C ILE A 60 8.60 3.39 7.79
N ASP A 61 8.95 4.24 8.76
CA ASP A 61 8.54 4.13 10.16
C ASP A 61 7.01 4.23 10.33
N GLU A 62 6.36 5.15 9.60
CA GLU A 62 4.89 5.22 9.56
C GLU A 62 4.27 3.91 9.07
N ILE A 63 4.82 3.32 8.01
CA ILE A 63 4.34 2.04 7.47
C ILE A 63 4.55 0.91 8.46
N GLN A 64 5.71 0.83 9.10
CA GLN A 64 5.97 -0.16 10.13
C GLN A 64 5.01 -0.03 11.31
N SER A 65 4.70 1.20 11.73
CA SER A 65 3.73 1.46 12.79
C SER A 65 2.34 0.91 12.44
N MET A 66 1.90 1.05 11.17
CA MET A 66 0.62 0.46 10.73
C MET A 66 0.59 -1.07 10.85
N PHE A 67 1.70 -1.78 10.63
CA PHE A 67 1.76 -3.23 10.89
C PHE A 67 1.59 -3.56 12.37
N VAL A 68 2.25 -2.78 13.26
CA VAL A 68 2.12 -2.94 14.71
C VAL A 68 0.67 -2.68 15.16
N GLU A 69 0.04 -1.63 14.65
CA GLU A 69 -1.34 -1.25 15.00
C GLU A 69 -2.37 -2.28 14.51
N THR A 70 -2.18 -2.82 13.31
CA THR A 70 -3.09 -3.82 12.73
C THR A 70 -2.85 -5.24 13.24
N GLY A 71 -1.71 -5.50 13.86
CA GLY A 71 -1.29 -6.84 14.29
C GLY A 71 -0.88 -7.77 13.13
N VAL A 72 -0.73 -7.22 11.92
CA VAL A 72 -0.33 -7.99 10.72
C VAL A 72 1.17 -8.21 10.73
N ASP A 73 1.61 -9.43 10.42
CA ASP A 73 3.03 -9.76 10.31
C ASP A 73 3.63 -9.25 8.99
N ALA A 74 4.50 -8.24 9.08
CA ALA A 74 5.19 -7.62 7.95
C ALA A 74 6.16 -8.56 7.19
N HIS A 75 6.55 -9.68 7.78
CA HIS A 75 7.42 -10.69 7.17
C HIS A 75 6.65 -11.71 6.32
N ASN A 76 5.34 -11.83 6.56
CA ASN A 76 4.44 -12.69 5.81
C ASN A 76 3.72 -11.90 4.70
N PHE A 77 2.92 -12.62 3.90
CA PHE A 77 2.09 -11.94 2.92
C PHE A 77 0.96 -11.17 3.60
N PHE A 78 0.57 -10.05 3.02
CA PHE A 78 -0.55 -9.23 3.47
C PHE A 78 -1.24 -8.58 2.28
N TYR A 79 -2.39 -7.99 2.53
CA TYR A 79 -3.12 -7.18 1.58
C TYR A 79 -2.98 -5.71 1.93
N VAL A 80 -2.75 -4.89 0.91
CA VAL A 80 -2.86 -3.44 0.99
C VAL A 80 -4.12 -3.04 0.24
N ASN A 81 -5.05 -2.42 0.96
CA ASN A 81 -6.32 -1.97 0.41
C ASN A 81 -6.26 -0.46 0.24
N PHE A 82 -6.19 -0.01 -1.01
CA PHE A 82 -6.10 1.40 -1.35
C PHE A 82 -7.49 2.02 -1.48
N TYR A 83 -7.63 3.25 -1.04
CA TYR A 83 -8.85 4.03 -1.13
C TYR A 83 -8.54 5.49 -1.40
N ARG A 84 -9.48 6.16 -2.08
CA ARG A 84 -9.41 7.60 -2.28
C ARG A 84 -9.41 8.28 -0.90
N PRO A 85 -8.58 9.31 -0.68
CA PRO A 85 -8.71 10.10 0.53
C PRO A 85 -10.15 10.58 0.62
N LYS A 86 -10.79 10.37 1.78
CA LYS A 86 -12.03 11.07 2.09
C LYS A 86 -11.67 12.55 2.09
N VAL A 87 -11.97 13.26 1.00
CA VAL A 87 -12.16 14.70 1.09
C VAL A 87 -13.20 14.89 2.18
N ALA A 88 -12.77 15.38 3.35
CA ALA A 88 -13.70 15.96 4.28
C ALA A 88 -14.37 17.09 3.49
N GLU A 89 -15.63 16.90 3.12
CA GLU A 89 -16.48 18.01 2.69
C GLU A 89 -16.45 19.01 3.86
N LEU A 90 -15.66 20.08 3.69
CA LEU A 90 -15.61 21.25 4.56
C LEU A 90 -16.80 22.16 4.26
#